data_AF-A0A959WUP8-F1
#
_entry.id   AF-A0A959WUP8-F1
#
_cell.length_a   1.000
_cell.length_b   1.000
_cell.length_c   1.000
_cell.angle_alpha   90.00
_cell.angle_beta   90.00
_cell.angle_gamma   90.00
#
_symmetry.space_group_name_H-M   'P 1'
#
loop_
_entity.id
_entity.type
_entity.pdbx_description
1 polymer ?
#
loop_
_entity_poly.entity_id
_entity_poly.type
_entity_poly.pdbx_seq_one_letter_code
_entity_poly.pdbx_strand_id
1 'polypeptide(L)'
;DGWTSADAAGLPIFAGLARYDEVASGRVEHALRVTFARTQRAYIHPATHYASSVTDPDAPPMGLRLRLRSDFDLSGYTGHARVLLEAMRDYGLIVADNGSNWYVSGATDPRWNDDDLNQLKSVPGSAFEVVDTGERIRP
;
A
#
# COMPACT_ATOMS: atom_id res chain seq x y z
N ASP A 1 14.36 9.50 13.97
CA ASP A 1 12.88 9.46 13.99
C ASP A 1 12.33 10.85 14.26
N GLY A 2 11.20 11.22 13.67
CA GLY A 2 10.59 12.55 13.91
C GLY A 2 10.89 13.65 12.89
N TRP A 3 11.73 13.42 11.88
CA TRP A 3 12.02 14.38 10.79
C TRP A 3 11.39 13.93 9.48
N THR A 4 10.89 14.89 8.70
CA THR A 4 10.26 14.62 7.40
C THR A 4 11.24 14.02 6.39
N SER A 5 10.71 13.33 5.38
CA SER A 5 11.48 12.71 4.30
C SER A 5 10.75 12.85 2.96
N ALA A 6 11.33 12.34 1.87
CA ALA A 6 10.64 12.29 0.57
C ALA A 6 9.40 11.38 0.59
N ASP A 7 9.34 10.45 1.54
CA ASP A 7 8.21 9.59 1.85
C ASP A 7 7.71 9.91 3.26
N ALA A 8 6.43 10.22 3.45
CA ALA A 8 5.98 10.70 4.77
C ALA A 8 6.16 9.69 5.91
N ALA A 9 6.15 8.39 5.62
CA ALA A 9 6.46 7.32 6.58
C ALA A 9 7.97 7.15 6.86
N GLY A 10 8.83 7.76 6.04
CA GLY A 10 10.29 7.57 6.11
C GLY A 10 10.75 6.25 5.50
N LEU A 11 9.95 5.64 4.60
CA LEU A 11 10.24 4.35 3.98
C LEU A 11 10.95 4.50 2.63
N PRO A 12 11.73 3.50 2.18
CA PRO A 12 12.28 3.48 0.83
C PRO A 12 11.17 3.42 -0.23
N ILE A 13 11.06 4.46 -1.06
CA ILE A 13 10.03 4.56 -2.11
C ILE A 13 10.08 3.38 -3.08
N PHE A 14 11.26 3.15 -3.68
CA PHE A 14 11.45 2.17 -4.75
C PHE A 14 11.07 0.74 -4.34
N ALA A 15 11.38 0.36 -3.09
CA ALA A 15 11.09 -0.98 -2.58
C ALA A 15 9.59 -1.28 -2.43
N GLY A 16 8.74 -0.24 -2.40
CA GLY A 16 7.29 -0.40 -2.35
C GLY A 16 6.58 -0.23 -3.70
N LEU A 17 7.29 0.07 -4.79
CA LEU A 17 6.66 0.28 -6.09
C LEU A 17 6.31 -1.05 -6.76
N ALA A 18 5.14 -1.14 -7.39
CA ALA A 18 4.87 -2.19 -8.37
C ALA A 18 5.79 -2.01 -9.59
N ARG A 19 6.53 -3.04 -9.98
CA ARG A 19 7.44 -2.96 -11.14
C ARG A 19 6.94 -3.84 -12.28
N TYR A 20 7.03 -3.31 -13.50
CA TYR A 20 6.49 -3.98 -14.67
C TYR A 20 7.08 -5.37 -14.87
N ASP A 21 8.41 -5.50 -14.79
CA ASP A 21 9.07 -6.77 -15.08
C ASP A 21 8.69 -7.88 -14.07
N GLU A 22 8.39 -7.52 -12.81
CA GLU A 22 7.86 -8.46 -11.82
C GLU A 22 6.44 -8.90 -12.18
N VAL A 23 5.57 -7.93 -12.45
CA VAL A 23 4.18 -8.21 -12.83
C VAL A 23 4.11 -9.03 -14.12
N ALA A 24 4.94 -8.71 -15.12
CA ALA A 24 5.06 -9.45 -16.37
C ALA A 24 5.60 -10.87 -16.16
N SER A 25 6.43 -11.09 -15.13
CA SER A 25 6.88 -12.43 -14.72
C SER A 25 5.82 -13.23 -13.95
N GLY A 26 4.67 -12.61 -13.65
CA GLY A 26 3.54 -13.24 -12.98
C GLY A 26 3.64 -13.25 -11.45
N ARG A 27 4.60 -12.54 -10.84
CA ARG A 27 4.73 -12.46 -9.39
C ARG A 27 5.37 -11.15 -8.93
N VAL A 28 4.87 -10.60 -7.84
CA VAL A 28 5.55 -9.53 -7.09
C VAL A 28 5.77 -10.07 -5.68
N GLU A 29 7.03 -10.12 -5.24
CA GLU A 29 7.43 -10.83 -4.02
C GLU A 29 7.69 -9.89 -2.84
N HIS A 30 6.97 -8.76 -2.81
CA HIS A 30 7.07 -7.75 -1.77
C HIS A 30 5.76 -7.00 -1.57
N ALA A 31 5.67 -6.30 -0.44
CA ALA A 31 4.53 -5.45 -0.16
C ALA A 31 4.57 -4.17 -1.00
N LEU A 32 3.40 -3.68 -1.37
CA LEU A 32 3.29 -2.44 -2.16
C LEU A 32 3.00 -1.24 -1.26
N ARG A 33 3.49 -0.06 -1.64
CA ARG A 33 3.13 1.19 -0.95
C ARG A 33 1.72 1.62 -1.33
N VAL A 34 1.00 2.17 -0.36
CA VAL A 34 -0.33 2.78 -0.55
C VAL A 34 -0.40 4.13 0.16
N THR A 35 -1.24 5.02 -0.35
CA THR A 35 -1.48 6.34 0.25
C THR A 35 -2.94 6.54 0.68
N PHE A 36 -3.12 7.46 1.63
CA PHE A 36 -4.43 7.86 2.13
C PHE A 36 -4.50 9.38 2.32
N ALA A 37 -5.67 9.97 2.10
CA ALA A 37 -5.82 11.44 2.16
C ALA A 37 -5.71 11.97 3.59
N ARG A 38 -6.04 11.12 4.57
CA ARG A 38 -5.99 11.42 5.99
C ARG A 38 -5.31 10.28 6.73
N THR A 39 -4.15 10.57 7.29
CA THR A 39 -3.36 9.64 8.11
C THR A 39 -3.20 10.20 9.52
N GLN A 40 -2.79 9.37 10.46
CA GLN A 40 -2.64 9.77 11.85
C GLN A 40 -1.27 10.42 12.15
N ARG A 41 -1.22 11.28 13.17
CA ARG A 41 0.00 11.73 13.86
C ARG A 41 0.63 10.60 14.68
N ALA A 42 0.98 9.52 13.99
CA ALA A 42 1.58 8.31 14.55
C ALA A 42 2.19 7.45 13.44
N TYR A 43 3.11 6.56 13.81
CA TYR A 43 3.68 5.57 12.90
C TYR A 43 3.85 4.21 13.59
N ILE A 44 4.02 3.16 12.80
CA ILE A 44 4.40 1.81 13.23
C ILE A 44 5.72 1.47 12.54
N HIS A 45 6.72 0.99 13.28
CA HIS A 45 7.99 0.59 12.68
C HIS A 45 7.80 -0.48 11.58
N PRO A 46 8.61 -0.46 10.50
CA PRO A 46 9.83 0.33 10.31
C PRO A 46 9.62 1.76 9.83
N ALA A 47 8.37 2.26 9.72
CA ALA A 47 8.18 3.70 9.55
C ALA A 47 8.80 4.45 10.73
N THR A 48 9.31 5.64 10.47
CA THR A 48 10.05 6.46 11.45
C THR A 48 9.47 7.86 11.60
N HIS A 49 8.44 8.18 10.81
CA HIS A 49 7.82 9.49 10.76
C HIS A 49 6.35 9.46 10.30
N TYR A 50 5.66 10.61 10.42
CA TYR A 50 4.31 10.88 9.94
C TYR A 50 4.22 12.32 9.40
N ALA A 51 3.32 12.60 8.46
CA ALA A 51 3.07 13.97 7.98
C ALA A 51 1.62 14.40 8.26
N SER A 52 1.23 14.46 9.52
CA SER A 52 -0.15 14.73 9.93
C SER A 52 -0.24 15.35 11.31
N SER A 53 -1.29 16.14 11.56
CA SER A 53 -1.69 16.64 12.87
C SER A 53 -2.90 15.88 13.45
N VAL A 54 -3.46 14.92 12.72
CA VAL A 54 -4.69 14.20 13.08
C VAL A 54 -4.41 13.18 14.20
N THR A 55 -5.16 13.25 15.30
CA THR A 55 -5.01 12.32 16.44
C THR A 55 -6.06 11.21 16.48
N ASP A 56 -7.03 11.25 15.57
CA ASP A 56 -8.11 10.28 15.40
C ASP A 56 -7.58 8.83 15.39
N PRO A 57 -8.02 7.96 16.32
CA PRO A 57 -7.55 6.58 16.39
C PRO A 57 -7.91 5.74 15.15
N ASP A 58 -8.95 6.13 14.40
CA ASP A 58 -9.45 5.41 13.23
C ASP A 58 -8.74 5.83 11.93
N ALA A 59 -7.95 6.90 11.96
CA ALA A 59 -7.05 7.23 10.85
C ALA A 59 -5.86 6.26 10.80
N PRO A 60 -5.44 5.79 9.61
CA PRO A 60 -4.30 4.88 9.50
C PRO A 60 -2.99 5.61 9.89
N PRO A 61 -2.16 5.06 10.79
CA PRO A 61 -0.82 5.56 11.01
C PRO A 61 0.09 5.22 9.82
N MET A 62 1.18 5.97 9.65
CA MET A 62 2.23 5.58 8.71
C MET A 62 2.83 4.22 9.11
N GLY A 63 3.22 3.42 8.12
CA GLY A 63 3.72 2.06 8.34
C GLY A 63 2.64 1.02 8.62
N LEU A 64 1.36 1.39 8.75
CA LEU A 64 0.27 0.43 8.90
C LEU A 64 0.29 -0.59 7.75
N ARG A 65 0.19 -1.86 8.11
CA ARG A 65 0.09 -2.98 7.17
C ARG A 65 -1.37 -3.32 6.93
N LEU A 66 -1.73 -3.33 5.64
CA LEU A 66 -3.01 -3.84 5.17
C LEU A 66 -2.76 -5.09 4.35
N ARG A 67 -3.69 -6.04 4.32
CA ARG A 67 -3.57 -7.23 3.49
C ARG A 67 -4.90 -7.55 2.85
N LEU A 68 -4.90 -7.90 1.57
CA LEU A 68 -6.12 -8.38 0.93
C LEU A 68 -6.51 -9.71 1.58
N ARG A 69 -7.75 -9.85 2.01
CA ARG A 69 -8.18 -11.07 2.72
C ARG A 69 -7.97 -12.29 1.84
N SER A 70 -7.61 -13.40 2.47
CA SER A 70 -7.38 -14.68 1.79
C SER A 70 -8.63 -15.24 1.11
N ASP A 71 -9.82 -14.83 1.56
CA ASP A 71 -11.13 -15.25 1.05
C ASP A 71 -11.69 -14.35 -0.05
N PHE A 72 -10.99 -13.27 -0.43
CA PHE A 72 -11.44 -12.39 -1.50
C PHE A 72 -11.33 -13.10 -2.86
N ASP A 73 -12.44 -13.12 -3.61
CA ASP A 73 -12.49 -13.81 -4.90
C ASP A 73 -11.73 -13.03 -5.98
N LEU A 74 -10.68 -13.67 -6.52
CA LEU A 74 -9.86 -13.14 -7.60
C LEU A 74 -10.28 -13.65 -8.99
N SER A 75 -11.31 -14.49 -9.09
CA SER A 75 -11.69 -15.17 -10.34
C SER A 75 -12.06 -14.19 -11.48
N GLY A 76 -12.61 -13.03 -11.13
CA GLY A 76 -12.97 -11.98 -12.09
C GLY A 76 -11.81 -11.07 -12.54
N TYR A 77 -10.62 -11.24 -11.97
CA TYR A 77 -9.46 -10.39 -12.27
C TYR A 77 -8.47 -11.11 -13.18
N THR A 78 -7.91 -10.37 -14.13
CA THR A 78 -6.97 -10.90 -15.12
C THR A 78 -5.71 -10.03 -15.23
N GLY A 79 -4.75 -10.47 -16.03
CA GLY A 79 -3.58 -9.68 -16.41
C GLY A 79 -2.73 -9.19 -15.25
N HIS A 80 -2.24 -7.96 -15.37
CA HIS A 80 -1.39 -7.29 -14.39
C HIS A 80 -2.15 -7.02 -13.08
N ALA A 81 -3.43 -6.65 -13.18
CA ALA A 81 -4.26 -6.42 -12.01
C ALA A 81 -4.35 -7.67 -11.11
N ARG A 82 -4.53 -8.85 -11.71
CA ARG A 82 -4.56 -10.11 -10.96
C ARG A 82 -3.26 -10.36 -10.18
N VAL A 83 -2.12 -10.21 -10.84
CA VAL A 83 -0.79 -10.44 -10.21
C VAL A 83 -0.57 -9.48 -9.04
N LEU A 84 -0.98 -8.22 -9.19
CA LEU A 84 -0.91 -7.24 -8.11
C LEU A 84 -1.82 -7.60 -6.94
N LEU A 85 -3.05 -8.09 -7.20
CA LEU A 85 -3.95 -8.53 -6.14
C LEU A 85 -3.44 -9.78 -5.41
N GLU A 86 -2.82 -10.71 -6.12
CA GLU A 86 -2.12 -11.84 -5.51
C GLU A 86 -0.99 -11.35 -4.59
N ALA A 87 -0.19 -10.37 -5.02
CA ALA A 87 0.83 -9.75 -4.18
C ALA A 87 0.25 -9.02 -2.95
N MET A 88 -0.88 -8.31 -3.11
CA MET A 88 -1.58 -7.66 -1.99
C MET A 88 -2.15 -8.66 -0.98
N ARG A 89 -2.50 -9.87 -1.43
CA ARG A 89 -2.95 -10.96 -0.56
C ARG A 89 -1.78 -11.61 0.17
N ASP A 90 -0.67 -11.82 -0.52
CA ASP A 90 0.44 -12.62 0.01
C ASP A 90 1.42 -11.76 0.84
N TYR A 91 1.69 -10.52 0.41
CA TYR A 91 2.67 -9.60 1.03
C TYR A 91 2.06 -8.33 1.62
N GLY A 92 0.86 -7.97 1.18
CA GLY A 92 0.13 -6.81 1.71
C GLY A 92 0.55 -5.45 1.13
N LEU A 93 0.03 -4.42 1.77
CA LEU A 93 0.26 -3.01 1.49
C LEU A 93 0.86 -2.33 2.73
N ILE A 94 1.59 -1.24 2.51
CA ILE A 94 2.15 -0.39 3.58
C ILE A 94 1.68 1.05 3.36
N VAL A 95 1.05 1.64 4.38
CA VAL A 95 0.72 3.08 4.37
C VAL A 95 1.99 3.89 4.41
N ALA A 96 2.37 4.49 3.28
CA ALA A 96 3.65 5.15 3.11
C ALA A 96 3.54 6.68 3.06
N ASP A 97 2.41 7.20 2.58
CA ASP A 97 2.27 8.64 2.37
C ASP A 97 0.83 9.14 2.42
N ASN A 98 0.72 10.47 2.42
CA ASN A 98 -0.52 11.15 2.17
C ASN A 98 -0.75 11.29 0.66
N GLY A 99 -1.98 11.02 0.22
CA GLY A 99 -2.33 11.04 -1.19
C GLY A 99 -3.78 10.63 -1.42
N SER A 100 -4.11 10.24 -2.65
CA SER A 100 -5.44 9.69 -2.93
C SER A 100 -5.67 8.40 -2.16
N ASN A 101 -6.86 8.22 -1.58
CA ASN A 101 -7.20 7.00 -0.85
C ASN A 101 -7.02 5.76 -1.73
N TRP A 102 -6.42 4.71 -1.16
CA TRP A 102 -6.19 3.42 -1.83
C TRP A 102 -5.32 3.52 -3.08
N TYR A 103 -4.50 4.58 -3.21
CA TYR A 103 -3.63 4.73 -4.35
C TYR A 103 -2.33 3.94 -4.16
N VAL A 104 -2.18 2.86 -4.93
CA VAL A 104 -0.97 2.02 -5.01
C VAL A 104 -0.06 2.55 -6.12
N SER A 105 1.22 2.72 -5.83
CA SER A 105 2.17 3.31 -6.77
C SER A 105 2.95 2.26 -7.56
N GLY A 106 3.06 2.46 -8.87
CA GLY A 106 3.94 1.69 -9.75
C GLY A 106 5.13 2.51 -10.24
N ALA A 107 6.20 1.83 -10.63
CA ALA A 107 7.28 2.43 -11.40
C ALA A 107 6.77 2.81 -12.80
N THR A 108 7.14 3.99 -13.29
CA THR A 108 6.74 4.46 -14.62
C THR A 108 7.29 3.52 -15.69
N ASP A 109 6.40 2.94 -16.49
CA ASP A 109 6.74 2.07 -17.60
C ASP A 109 5.68 2.18 -18.71
N PRO A 110 6.05 2.40 -19.98
CA PRO A 110 5.08 2.52 -21.07
C PRO A 110 4.36 1.20 -21.42
N ARG A 111 4.83 0.07 -20.89
CA ARG A 111 4.25 -1.26 -21.15
C ARG A 111 3.07 -1.59 -20.25
N TRP A 112 2.76 -0.74 -19.26
CA TRP A 112 1.55 -0.89 -18.45
C TRP A 112 0.30 -0.86 -19.32
N ASN A 113 -0.66 -1.71 -18.97
CA ASN A 113 -1.98 -1.73 -19.59
C ASN A 113 -2.96 -1.10 -18.59
N ASP A 114 -3.28 0.18 -18.78
CA ASP A 114 -4.15 0.92 -17.86
C ASP A 114 -5.60 0.39 -17.86
N ASP A 115 -6.08 -0.14 -18.99
CA ASP A 115 -7.41 -0.75 -19.06
C ASP A 115 -7.50 -2.00 -18.19
N ASP A 116 -6.43 -2.81 -18.17
CA ASP A 116 -6.31 -3.94 -17.26
C ASP A 116 -6.19 -3.47 -15.80
N LEU A 117 -5.31 -2.51 -15.51
CA LEU A 117 -5.09 -1.98 -14.15
C LEU A 117 -6.34 -1.29 -13.56
N ASN A 118 -7.25 -0.79 -14.38
CA ASN A 118 -8.51 -0.20 -13.93
C ASN A 118 -9.38 -1.19 -13.13
N GLN A 119 -9.20 -2.51 -13.29
CA GLN A 119 -9.85 -3.52 -12.46
C GLN A 119 -9.57 -3.31 -10.96
N LEU A 120 -8.39 -2.81 -10.57
CA LEU A 120 -8.05 -2.59 -9.16
C LEU A 120 -9.00 -1.61 -8.45
N LYS A 121 -9.66 -0.71 -9.20
CA LYS A 121 -10.59 0.28 -8.67
C LYS A 121 -11.91 -0.34 -8.16
N SER A 122 -12.24 -1.57 -8.59
CA SER A 122 -13.46 -2.26 -8.12
C SER A 122 -13.26 -2.98 -6.79
N VAL A 123 -12.01 -3.10 -6.31
CA VAL A 123 -11.70 -3.76 -5.03
C VAL A 123 -12.07 -2.81 -3.89
N PRO A 124 -13.05 -3.17 -3.04
CA PRO A 124 -13.44 -2.29 -1.95
C PRO A 124 -12.39 -2.34 -0.84
N GLY A 125 -12.22 -1.24 -0.10
CA GLY A 125 -11.36 -1.22 1.08
C GLY A 125 -11.75 -2.26 2.14
N SER A 126 -13.02 -2.66 2.19
CA SER A 126 -13.52 -3.73 3.07
C SER A 126 -13.06 -5.12 2.68
N ALA A 127 -12.39 -5.30 1.53
CA ALA A 127 -11.70 -6.54 1.16
C ALA A 127 -10.33 -6.68 1.85
N PHE A 128 -9.86 -5.62 2.52
CA PHE A 128 -8.59 -5.63 3.24
C PHE A 128 -8.80 -5.77 4.74
N GLU A 129 -7.81 -6.39 5.39
CA GLU A 129 -7.68 -6.49 6.83
C GLU A 129 -6.43 -5.75 7.31
N VAL A 130 -6.47 -5.26 8.55
CA VAL A 130 -5.29 -4.71 9.22
C VAL A 130 -4.44 -5.85 9.74
N VAL A 131 -3.14 -5.81 9.46
CA VAL A 131 -2.16 -6.73 10.03
C VAL A 131 -1.46 -6.03 11.18
N ASP A 132 -1.60 -6.59 12.39
CA ASP A 132 -0.85 -6.13 13.55
C ASP A 132 0.63 -6.41 13.34
N THR A 133 1.43 -5.35 13.36
CA THR A 133 2.89 -5.40 13.14
C THR A 133 3.67 -4.70 14.24
N GLY A 134 3.00 -4.28 15.31
CA GLY A 134 3.62 -3.67 16.47
C GLY A 134 2.91 -2.42 16.96
N GLU A 135 3.54 -1.80 17.95
CA GLU A 135 2.98 -0.64 18.63
C GLU A 135 2.92 0.59 17.73
N ARG A 136 1.86 1.36 17.90
CA ARG A 136 1.69 2.68 17.30
C ARG A 136 2.45 3.72 18.11
N ILE A 137 3.56 4.20 17.58
CA ILE A 137 4.41 5.21 18.20
C ILE A 137 3.81 6.59 17.94
N ARG A 138 3.61 7.33 19.03
CA ARG A 138 3.15 8.72 19.04
C ARG A 138 4.25 9.58 19.67
N PRO A 139 4.55 10.77 19.14
CA PRO A 139 5.38 11.75 19.82
C PRO A 139 4.64 12.44 20.95
#